data_AF-A0A661T0R6-F1
#
_entry.id   AF-A0A661T0R6-F1
#
_cell.length_a   1.000
_cell.length_b   1.000
_cell.length_c   1.000
_cell.angle_alpha   90.00
_cell.angle_beta   90.00
_cell.angle_gamma   90.00
#
_symmetry.space_group_name_H-M   'P 1'
#
loop_
_entity.id
_entity.type
_entity.pdbx_description
1 polymer ?
#
loop_
_entity_poly.entity_id
_entity_poly.type
_entity_poly.pdbx_seq_one_letter_code
_entity_poly.pdbx_strand_id
1 'polypeptide(L)' 'MDDRTPLEAVLRKVSSFLDEKGIDVLDPYHRANFHPGSLARPRIFEIAAAINRLRSVRFVSPDPGKRGPTEP' A
#
# COMPACT_ATOMS: atom_id res chain seq x y z
N MET A 1 5.62 4.13 -9.55
CA MET A 1 4.63 3.10 -9.94
C MET A 1 4.76 2.89 -11.43
N ASP A 2 4.31 1.75 -11.95
CA ASP A 2 4.51 1.32 -13.35
C ASP A 2 3.36 1.74 -14.29
N ASP A 3 2.52 2.67 -13.84
CA ASP A 3 1.32 3.21 -14.50
C ASP A 3 0.27 2.17 -14.94
N ARG A 4 0.48 0.90 -14.57
CA ARG A 4 -0.30 -0.26 -15.03
C ARG A 4 -0.90 -1.04 -13.88
N THR A 5 -0.29 -0.99 -12.69
CA THR A 5 -0.79 -1.70 -11.52
C THR A 5 -1.90 -0.89 -10.83
N PRO A 6 -3.12 -1.44 -10.69
CA PRO A 6 -4.17 -0.79 -9.90
C PRO A 6 -3.76 -0.61 -8.45
N LEU A 7 -4.18 0.50 -7.82
CA LEU A 7 -3.87 0.79 -6.42
C LEU A 7 -4.28 -0.35 -5.49
N GLU A 8 -5.44 -0.97 -5.72
CA GLU A 8 -5.90 -2.13 -4.94
C GLU A 8 -4.90 -3.29 -4.97
N ALA A 9 -4.34 -3.60 -6.13
CA ALA A 9 -3.35 -4.67 -6.27
C ALA A 9 -2.06 -4.34 -5.50
N VAL A 10 -1.64 -3.07 -5.49
CA VAL A 10 -0.52 -2.61 -4.67
C VAL A 10 -0.83 -2.77 -3.18
N LEU A 11 -2.01 -2.33 -2.73
CA LEU A 11 -2.43 -2.42 -1.33
C LEU A 11 -2.45 -3.87 -0.83
N ARG A 12 -2.99 -4.80 -1.65
CA ARG A 12 -2.98 -6.23 -1.33
C ARG A 12 -1.57 -6.78 -1.23
N LYS A 13 -0.67 -6.46 -2.18
CA LYS A 13 0.74 -6.89 -2.14
C LYS A 13 1.45 -6.39 -0.89
N VAL A 14 1.26 -5.12 -0.52
CA VAL A 14 1.87 -4.56 0.70
C VAL A 14 1.30 -5.23 1.94
N SER A 15 -0.03 -5.42 2.02
CA SER A 15 -0.65 -6.12 3.15
C SER A 15 -0.11 -7.54 3.30
N SER A 16 -0.10 -8.33 2.22
CA SER A 16 0.43 -9.70 2.24
C SER A 16 1.91 -9.74 2.64
N PHE A 17 2.72 -8.79 2.16
CA PHE A 17 4.12 -8.68 2.55
C PHE A 17 4.29 -8.45 4.06
N LEU A 18 3.51 -7.54 4.65
CA LEU A 18 3.54 -7.29 6.09
C LEU A 18 3.00 -8.47 6.90
N ASP A 19 2.08 -9.26 6.33
CA ASP A 19 1.54 -10.46 6.97
C ASP A 19 2.55 -11.60 6.98
N GLU A 20 3.31 -11.76 5.88
CA GLU A 20 4.32 -12.80 5.74
C GLU A 20 5.62 -12.48 6.48
N LYS A 21 6.03 -11.22 6.50
CA LYS A 21 7.33 -10.80 7.05
C LYS A 21 7.25 -10.19 8.45
N GLY A 22 6.05 -9.88 8.91
CA GLY A 22 5.84 -9.08 10.12
C GLY A 22 6.07 -7.58 9.87
N ILE A 23 5.66 -6.75 10.82
CA ILE A 23 5.78 -5.28 10.72
C ILE A 23 7.23 -4.80 10.93
N ASP A 24 8.06 -5.65 11.51
CA ASP A 24 9.45 -5.38 11.88
C ASP A 24 10.33 -5.03 10.68
N VAL A 25 9.95 -5.47 9.48
CA VAL A 25 10.63 -5.10 8.22
C VAL A 25 10.53 -3.62 7.88
N LEU A 26 9.60 -2.89 8.50
CA LEU A 26 9.48 -1.44 8.34
C LEU A 26 10.37 -0.68 9.33
N ASP A 27 10.97 -1.34 10.32
CA ASP A 27 11.87 -0.70 11.27
C ASP A 27 13.23 -0.42 10.61
N PRO A 28 13.61 0.85 10.37
CA PRO A 28 14.92 1.17 9.79
C PRO A 28 16.09 0.80 10.71
N TYR A 29 15.82 0.54 11.99
CA TYR A 29 16.81 0.14 12.98
C TYR A 29 16.69 -1.33 13.37
N HIS A 30 16.04 -2.15 12.55
CA HIS A 30 15.84 -3.57 12.82
C HIS A 30 17.18 -4.26 13.20
N ARG A 31 17.24 -4.79 14.42
CA ARG A 31 18.36 -5.60 14.91
C ARG A 31 17.83 -6.97 15.30
N ALA A 32 18.54 -8.03 14.89
CA ALA A 32 18.22 -9.39 15.31
C ALA A 32 18.12 -9.45 16.85
N ASN A 33 17.00 -9.97 17.36
CA ASN A 33 16.63 -10.08 18.78
C ASN A 33 16.10 -8.80 19.48
N PHE A 34 15.71 -7.75 18.73
CA PHE A 34 14.95 -6.62 19.29
C PHE A 34 13.53 -6.60 18.71
N HIS A 35 12.52 -6.64 19.59
CA HIS A 35 11.14 -6.38 19.18
C HIS A 35 10.99 -4.89 18.84
N PRO A 36 10.44 -4.54 17.67
CA PRO A 36 10.12 -3.16 17.33
C PRO A 36 8.89 -2.73 18.11
N GLY A 37 9.09 -2.44 19.40
CA GLY A 37 8.02 -2.18 20.37
C GLY A 37 7.15 -0.94 20.08
N SER A 38 7.40 -0.23 18.98
CA SER A 38 6.64 0.96 18.57
C SER A 38 5.80 0.77 17.30
N LEU A 39 5.83 -0.40 16.66
CA LEU A 39 5.07 -0.63 15.42
C LEU A 39 3.86 -1.54 15.65
N ALA A 40 2.76 -1.20 15.01
CA ALA A 40 1.54 -1.99 14.99
C ALA A 40 1.11 -2.23 13.54
N ARG A 41 0.45 -3.36 13.29
CA ARG A 41 -0.04 -3.72 11.94
C ARG A 41 -1.11 -2.72 11.49
N PRO A 42 -0.90 -1.97 10.39
CA PRO A 42 -1.88 -1.03 9.88
C PRO A 42 -3.01 -1.77 9.14
N ARG A 43 -4.21 -1.20 9.16
CA ARG A 43 -5.33 -1.65 8.33
C ARG A 43 -5.13 -1.23 6.88
N ILE A 44 -5.70 -1.99 5.94
CA ILE A 44 -5.53 -1.73 4.50
C ILE A 44 -5.94 -0.31 4.08
N PHE A 45 -7.00 0.25 4.70
CA PHE A 45 -7.44 1.62 4.44
C PHE A 45 -6.54 2.69 5.07
N GLU A 46 -5.80 2.38 6.13
CA GLU A 46 -4.80 3.28 6.71
C GLU A 46 -3.60 3.40 5.75
N ILE A 47 -3.17 2.28 5.14
CA ILE A 47 -2.14 2.25 4.10
C ILE A 47 -2.60 3.07 2.88
N ALA A 48 -3.83 2.86 2.42
CA ALA A 48 -4.41 3.62 1.31
C ALA A 48 -4.45 5.12 1.60
N ALA A 49 -4.89 5.50 2.80
CA ALA A 49 -4.97 6.90 3.21
C ALA A 49 -3.57 7.55 3.32
N ALA A 50 -2.54 6.79 3.72
CA ALA A 50 -1.16 7.26 3.72
C ALA A 50 -0.68 7.53 2.28
N ILE A 51 -0.90 6.57 1.36
CA ILE A 51 -0.54 6.73 -0.06
C ILE A 51 -1.27 7.94 -0.68
N ASN A 52 -2.55 8.11 -0.40
CA ASN A 52 -3.35 9.25 -0.88
C ASN A 52 -2.85 10.61 -0.36
N ARG A 53 -2.07 10.63 0.72
CA ARG A 53 -1.46 11.84 1.28
C ARG A 53 -0.03 12.09 0.80
N LEU A 54 0.60 11.16 0.08
CA LEU A 54 1.95 11.34 -0.47
C LEU A 54 1.91 12.31 -1.65
N ARG A 55 2.46 13.52 -1.46
CA ARG A 55 2.46 14.57 -2.50
C ARG A 55 3.22 14.22 -3.78
N SER A 56 4.18 13.29 -3.69
CA SER A 56 4.96 12.81 -4.83
C SER A 56 4.25 11.72 -5.64
N VAL A 57 3.15 11.15 -5.14
CA VAL A 57 2.42 10.10 -5.86
C VAL A 57 1.68 10.71 -7.05
N ARG A 58 1.65 9.96 -8.16
CA ARG A 58 0.90 10.31 -9.38
C ARG A 58 0.00 9.13 -9.70
N PHE A 59 -1.30 9.40 -9.85
CA PHE A 59 -2.26 8.39 -10.29
C PHE A 59 -2.60 8.62 -11.75
N VAL A 60 -2.53 7.56 -12.55
CA VAL A 60 -3.05 7.57 -13.91
C VAL A 60 -4.53 7.20 -13.83
N SER A 61 -5.40 8.14 -14.15
CA SER A 61 -6.82 7.83 -14.33
C SER A 61 -6.97 7.16 -15.69
N PRO A 62 -7.61 5.98 -15.79
CA PRO A 62 -7.99 5.46 -17.09
C PRO A 62 -8.95 6.47 -17.73
N ASP A 63 -8.67 6.78 -19.00
CA ASP A 63 -9.48 7.68 -19.84
C ASP A 63 -10.97 7.40 -19.61
N PRO A 64 -11.75 8.40 -19.16
CA PRO A 64 -13.19 8.22 -18.93
C PRO A 64 -13.92 7.74 -20.20
N GLY A 65 -13.39 7.98 -21.40
CA GLY A 65 -13.92 7.45 -22.66
C GLY A 65 -13.67 5.95 -22.92
N LYS A 66 -12.79 5.31 -22.14
CA LYS A 66 -12.51 3.85 -22.20
C LYS A 66 -13.10 3.07 -21.04
N ARG A 67 -13.75 3.73 -20.07
CA ARG A 67 -14.57 3.04 -19.08
C ARG A 67 -15.83 2.57 -19.80
N GLY A 68 -15.87 1.28 -20.12
CA GLY A 68 -17.14 0.62 -20.45
C GLY A 68 -18.18 0.92 -19.35
N PRO A 69 -19.48 0.87 -19.67
CA PRO A 69 -20.53 1.30 -18.74
C PRO A 69 -20.32 0.65 -17.38
N THR A 70 -20.25 1.48 -16.34
CA THR A 70 -20.36 1.01 -14.96
C THR A 70 -21.74 0.38 -14.82
N GLU A 71 -21.77 -0.95 -14.76
CA GLU A 71 -22.99 -1.72 -14.54
C GLU A 71 -23.57 -1.33 -13.15
N PRO A 72 -24.90 -1.12 -13.05
CA PRO A 72 -25.56 -0.51 -11.89
C PRO A 72 -25.49 -1.33 -10.60
#